data_AF-A0A1V5WNP8-F1
#
_entry.id   AF-A0A1V5WNP8-F1
#
_cell.length_a   1.000
_cell.length_b   1.000
_cell.length_c   1.000
_cell.angle_alpha   90.00
_cell.angle_beta   90.00
_cell.angle_gamma   90.00
#
_symmetry.space_group_name_H-M   'P 1'
#
loop_
_entity.id
_entity.type
_entity.pdbx_description
1 polymer ?
#
loop_
_entity_poly.entity_id
_entity_poly.type
_entity_poly.pdbx_seq_one_letter_code
_entity_poly.pdbx_strand_id
1 'polypeptide(L)'
;MAIEPVPGLLPQVYELLKSGELEQANRDLARLLQQDLENAEVLFALTGVTFWIDKLKRARESSTDFERGEYLVSQWRPFTAYIEKTGRIYEVGMYAIRQCVFTLALRFYQSLYREDGTAQEAELYRKIGLCYKSLGDYERALHLLEQAVNADRDSPAILAELGDCYALCGEMRLAKVYFREAFFQGANAVDLHFLESEIIRRLISQVQALGFSGQVLAEWLPVYGVLYGVLNVKRELRALEFGKLKQAIFALENEIKDASEQSRLVLVPRLINHYFWLIDHYINVNDDKTRINEVLLKIKLLDTDVYNRYTV
;
A
#
# COMPACT_ATOMS: atom_id res chain seq x y z
N MET A 1 -15.21 -38.15 -32.46
CA MET A 1 -13.82 -37.95 -31.98
C MET A 1 -13.89 -36.93 -30.87
N ALA A 2 -13.80 -37.39 -29.61
CA ALA A 2 -13.65 -36.49 -28.48
C ALA A 2 -12.25 -35.87 -28.59
N ILE A 3 -12.20 -34.56 -28.77
CA ILE A 3 -10.96 -33.80 -28.70
C ILE A 3 -10.64 -33.71 -27.21
N GLU A 4 -9.63 -34.46 -26.76
CA GLU A 4 -9.07 -34.26 -25.44
C GLU A 4 -8.62 -32.79 -25.32
N PRO A 5 -8.98 -32.07 -24.25
CA PRO A 5 -8.52 -30.71 -24.05
C PRO A 5 -7.01 -30.77 -23.84
N VAL A 6 -6.23 -30.13 -24.72
CA VAL A 6 -4.75 -30.11 -24.62
C VAL A 6 -4.36 -29.48 -23.28
N PRO A 7 -3.90 -30.26 -22.29
CA PRO A 7 -3.45 -29.71 -21.02
C PRO A 7 -2.07 -29.10 -21.29
N GLY A 8 -1.98 -27.78 -21.47
CA GLY A 8 -0.66 -27.14 -21.56
C GLY A 8 -0.56 -25.76 -22.21
N LEU A 9 -1.56 -25.29 -22.96
CA LEU A 9 -1.45 -24.00 -23.68
C LEU A 9 -1.74 -22.78 -22.79
N LEU A 10 -2.74 -22.85 -21.90
CA LEU A 10 -3.07 -21.73 -21.00
C LEU A 10 -1.92 -21.37 -20.03
N PRO A 11 -1.20 -22.34 -19.41
CA PRO A 11 0.00 -22.03 -18.65
C PRO A 11 1.10 -21.33 -19.47
N GLN A 12 1.29 -21.71 -20.73
CA GLN A 12 2.26 -21.05 -21.63
C GLN A 12 1.88 -19.60 -21.90
N VAL A 13 0.58 -19.33 -22.11
CA VAL A 13 0.08 -17.96 -22.23
C VAL A 13 0.35 -17.16 -20.96
N TYR A 14 0.18 -17.76 -19.78
CA TYR A 14 0.48 -17.06 -18.52
C TYR A 14 1.97 -16.75 -18.36
N GLU A 15 2.87 -17.62 -18.83
CA GLU A 15 4.30 -17.29 -18.90
C GLU A 15 4.59 -16.15 -19.88
N LEU A 16 3.93 -16.12 -21.04
CA LEU A 16 4.02 -14.99 -21.97
C LEU A 16 3.55 -13.68 -21.32
N LEU A 17 2.44 -13.71 -20.58
CA LEU A 17 1.96 -12.55 -19.83
C LEU A 17 2.99 -12.09 -18.80
N LYS A 18 3.55 -12.99 -17.99
CA LYS A 18 4.59 -12.64 -17.01
C LYS A 18 5.80 -11.95 -17.66
N SER A 19 6.16 -12.36 -18.88
CA SER A 19 7.24 -11.74 -19.66
C SER A 19 6.89 -10.37 -20.28
N GLY A 20 5.63 -9.93 -20.19
CA GLY A 20 5.15 -8.64 -20.72
C GLY A 20 4.63 -8.69 -22.16
N GLU A 21 4.51 -9.88 -22.77
CA GLU A 21 4.10 -10.06 -24.17
C GLU A 21 2.56 -10.07 -24.33
N LEU A 22 1.91 -8.94 -24.01
CA LEU A 22 0.43 -8.78 -24.02
C LEU A 22 -0.22 -9.15 -25.36
N GLU A 23 0.32 -8.67 -26.47
CA GLU A 23 -0.29 -8.85 -27.80
C GLU A 23 -0.23 -10.31 -28.26
N GLN A 24 0.87 -11.01 -27.95
CA GLN A 24 0.99 -12.43 -28.25
C GLN A 24 0.04 -13.26 -27.38
N ALA A 25 0.02 -12.99 -26.07
CA ALA A 25 -0.90 -13.65 -25.16
C ALA A 25 -2.37 -13.44 -25.58
N ASN A 26 -2.75 -12.25 -26.05
CA ASN A 26 -4.09 -11.97 -26.57
C ASN A 26 -4.46 -12.84 -27.77
N ARG A 27 -3.55 -12.97 -28.75
CA ARG A 27 -3.77 -13.84 -29.92
C ARG A 27 -3.89 -15.32 -29.53
N ASP A 28 -3.12 -15.75 -28.55
CA ASP A 28 -3.12 -17.14 -28.10
C ASP A 28 -4.37 -17.47 -27.30
N LEU A 29 -4.82 -16.56 -26.42
CA LEU A 29 -6.10 -16.70 -25.73
C LEU A 29 -7.29 -16.67 -26.68
N ALA A 30 -7.27 -15.81 -27.71
CA ALA A 30 -8.33 -15.77 -28.72
C ALA A 30 -8.44 -17.09 -29.49
N ARG A 31 -7.30 -17.74 -29.78
CA ARG A 31 -7.25 -19.08 -30.37
C ARG A 31 -7.77 -20.15 -29.41
N LEU A 32 -7.45 -20.05 -28.12
CA LEU A 32 -7.99 -20.98 -27.10
C LEU A 32 -9.50 -20.85 -26.95
N LEU A 33 -10.04 -19.64 -26.97
CA LEU A 33 -11.48 -19.41 -26.88
C LEU A 33 -12.22 -20.01 -28.08
N GLN A 34 -11.62 -20.02 -29.28
CA GLN A 34 -12.22 -20.68 -30.45
C GLN A 34 -12.35 -22.21 -30.29
N GLN A 35 -11.52 -22.83 -29.46
CA GLN A 35 -11.59 -24.26 -29.17
C GLN A 35 -12.65 -24.58 -28.12
N ASP A 36 -12.82 -23.69 -27.14
CA ASP A 36 -13.80 -23.80 -26.06
C ASP A 36 -14.37 -22.42 -25.71
N LEU A 37 -15.55 -22.10 -26.29
CA LEU A 37 -16.19 -20.79 -26.22
C LEU A 37 -16.73 -20.45 -24.82
N GLU A 38 -16.94 -21.47 -23.97
CA GLU A 38 -17.53 -21.31 -22.63
C GLU A 38 -16.46 -21.34 -21.53
N ASN A 39 -15.18 -21.41 -21.90
CA ASN A 39 -14.09 -21.45 -20.94
C ASN A 39 -13.99 -20.12 -20.16
N ALA A 40 -14.55 -20.12 -18.95
CA ALA A 40 -14.62 -18.95 -18.10
C ALA A 40 -13.24 -18.41 -17.67
N GLU A 41 -12.21 -19.25 -17.56
CA GLU A 41 -10.85 -18.82 -17.23
C GLU A 41 -10.17 -18.12 -18.41
N VAL A 42 -10.36 -18.64 -19.63
CA VAL A 42 -9.88 -18.00 -20.87
C VAL A 42 -10.59 -16.67 -21.11
N LEU A 43 -11.92 -16.62 -20.91
CA LEU A 43 -12.71 -15.38 -20.97
C LEU A 43 -12.25 -14.34 -19.95
N PHE A 44 -11.96 -14.77 -18.72
CA PHE A 44 -11.40 -13.90 -17.69
C PHE A 44 -10.05 -13.32 -18.13
N ALA A 45 -9.12 -14.17 -18.58
CA ALA A 45 -7.80 -13.75 -19.02
C ALA A 45 -7.87 -12.80 -20.23
N LEU A 46 -8.72 -13.10 -21.23
CA LEU A 46 -8.96 -12.22 -22.40
C LEU A 46 -9.50 -10.86 -22.00
N THR A 47 -10.46 -10.84 -21.09
CA THR A 47 -11.06 -9.61 -20.57
C THR A 47 -9.97 -8.73 -19.96
N GLY A 48 -9.11 -9.33 -19.13
CA GLY A 48 -8.00 -8.61 -18.52
C GLY A 48 -6.95 -8.13 -19.52
N VAL A 49 -6.52 -8.99 -20.43
CA VAL A 49 -5.52 -8.63 -21.45
C VAL A 49 -6.04 -7.54 -22.37
N THR A 50 -7.31 -7.61 -22.79
CA THR A 50 -7.94 -6.59 -23.63
C THR A 50 -8.02 -5.24 -22.93
N PHE A 51 -8.37 -5.23 -21.63
CA PHE A 51 -8.33 -4.03 -20.81
C PHE A 51 -6.93 -3.39 -20.83
N TRP A 52 -5.89 -4.19 -20.59
CA TRP A 52 -4.52 -3.69 -20.52
C TRP A 52 -3.93 -3.29 -21.87
N ILE A 53 -4.39 -3.88 -22.98
CA ILE A 53 -4.03 -3.43 -24.33
C ILE A 53 -4.58 -2.02 -24.61
N ASP A 54 -5.83 -1.72 -24.23
CA ASP A 54 -6.38 -0.35 -24.33
C ASP A 54 -5.56 0.63 -23.48
N LYS A 55 -5.23 0.25 -22.23
CA LYS A 55 -4.41 1.10 -21.35
C LYS A 55 -2.99 1.31 -21.89
N LEU A 56 -2.34 0.28 -22.41
CA LEU A 56 -1.01 0.41 -22.97
C LEU A 56 -1.01 1.31 -24.21
N LYS A 57 -2.04 1.25 -25.06
CA LYS A 57 -2.18 2.15 -26.22
C LYS A 57 -2.29 3.61 -25.77
N ARG A 58 -3.13 3.90 -24.77
CA ARG A 58 -3.27 5.26 -24.21
C ARG A 58 -2.00 5.73 -23.52
N ALA A 59 -1.30 4.86 -22.81
CA ALA A 59 -0.02 5.20 -22.17
C ALA A 59 0.99 5.72 -23.21
N ARG A 60 1.03 5.15 -24.42
CA ARG A 60 1.94 5.60 -25.48
C ARG A 60 1.72 7.05 -25.93
N GLU A 61 0.54 7.61 -25.66
CA GLU A 61 0.21 9.02 -25.93
C GLU A 61 0.84 9.98 -24.90
N SER A 62 1.28 9.47 -23.74
CA SER A 62 1.97 10.26 -22.70
C SER A 62 3.38 10.67 -23.14
N SER A 63 3.83 11.80 -22.55
CA SER A 63 5.02 12.52 -23.00
C SER A 63 6.33 11.89 -22.52
N THR A 64 6.32 11.27 -21.34
CA THR A 64 7.51 10.66 -20.73
C THR A 64 7.30 9.20 -20.33
N ASP A 65 8.38 8.41 -20.29
CA ASP A 65 8.30 7.03 -19.79
C ASP A 65 7.85 6.97 -18.33
N PHE A 66 8.14 7.98 -17.52
CA PHE A 66 7.69 8.04 -16.13
C PHE A 66 6.17 8.10 -16.06
N GLU A 67 5.56 9.01 -16.82
CA GLU A 67 4.10 9.14 -16.92
C GLU A 67 3.45 7.86 -17.43
N ARG A 68 4.11 7.12 -18.34
CA ARG A 68 3.63 5.82 -18.84
C ARG A 68 3.57 4.78 -17.74
N GLY A 69 4.65 4.66 -16.96
CA GLY A 69 4.71 3.76 -15.80
C GLY A 69 3.63 4.12 -14.78
N GLU A 70 3.55 5.40 -14.41
CA GLU A 70 2.56 5.92 -13.45
C GLU A 70 1.14 5.65 -13.89
N TYR A 71 0.85 5.88 -15.18
CA TYR A 71 -0.45 5.58 -15.73
C TYR A 71 -0.79 4.10 -15.57
N LEU A 72 0.08 3.19 -15.98
CA LEU A 72 -0.17 1.75 -15.85
C LEU A 72 -0.40 1.33 -14.40
N VAL A 73 0.45 1.77 -13.46
CA VAL A 73 0.30 1.44 -12.03
C VAL A 73 -1.01 2.00 -11.49
N SER A 74 -1.38 3.24 -11.84
CA SER A 74 -2.64 3.86 -11.39
C SER A 74 -3.89 3.10 -11.89
N GLN A 75 -3.81 2.46 -13.06
CA GLN A 75 -4.92 1.69 -13.63
C GLN A 75 -5.12 0.33 -12.94
N TRP A 76 -4.19 -0.10 -12.07
CA TRP A 76 -4.32 -1.36 -11.35
C TRP A 76 -5.55 -1.40 -10.42
N ARG A 77 -5.83 -0.32 -9.68
CA ARG A 77 -7.00 -0.24 -8.80
C ARG A 77 -8.34 -0.18 -9.56
N PRO A 78 -8.51 0.62 -10.62
CA PRO A 78 -9.68 0.52 -11.51
C PRO A 78 -9.85 -0.88 -12.11
N PHE A 79 -8.74 -1.53 -12.49
CA PHE A 79 -8.75 -2.88 -13.05
C PHE A 79 -9.26 -3.92 -12.04
N THR A 80 -8.76 -3.91 -10.80
CA THR A 80 -9.23 -4.85 -9.75
C THR A 80 -10.72 -4.66 -9.49
N ALA A 81 -11.18 -3.42 -9.35
CA ALA A 81 -12.59 -3.11 -9.14
C ALA A 81 -13.49 -3.46 -10.35
N TYR A 82 -12.94 -3.43 -11.56
CA TYR A 82 -13.64 -3.86 -12.78
C TYR A 82 -13.78 -5.39 -12.83
N ILE A 83 -12.69 -6.11 -12.57
CA ILE A 83 -12.67 -7.58 -12.59
C ILE A 83 -13.50 -8.20 -11.46
N GLU A 84 -13.52 -7.59 -10.27
CA GLU A 84 -14.39 -8.03 -9.18
C GLU A 84 -15.88 -7.99 -9.55
N LYS A 85 -16.28 -7.13 -10.51
CA LYS A 85 -17.66 -7.04 -10.99
C LYS A 85 -17.98 -8.05 -12.10
N THR A 86 -17.00 -8.56 -12.83
CA THR A 86 -17.23 -9.47 -13.96
C THR A 86 -17.48 -10.91 -13.51
N GLY A 87 -17.23 -11.25 -12.24
CA GLY A 87 -17.62 -12.51 -11.63
C GLY A 87 -16.48 -13.19 -10.90
N ARG A 88 -16.20 -14.46 -11.26
CA ARG A 88 -15.19 -15.28 -10.60
C ARG A 88 -13.78 -14.78 -10.93
N ILE A 89 -12.97 -14.57 -9.89
CA ILE A 89 -11.55 -14.28 -10.02
C ILE A 89 -10.77 -15.60 -10.11
N TYR A 90 -9.90 -15.69 -11.12
CA TYR A 90 -8.95 -16.79 -11.27
C TYR A 90 -7.58 -16.33 -10.78
N GLU A 91 -7.15 -16.83 -9.61
CA GLU A 91 -5.92 -16.38 -8.94
C GLU A 91 -4.68 -16.45 -9.82
N VAL A 92 -4.51 -17.54 -10.58
CA VAL A 92 -3.35 -17.72 -11.48
C VAL A 92 -3.37 -16.70 -12.63
N GLY A 93 -4.53 -16.50 -13.25
CA GLY A 93 -4.70 -15.50 -14.30
C GLY A 93 -4.52 -14.07 -13.78
N MET A 94 -5.07 -13.78 -12.59
CA MET A 94 -4.93 -12.48 -11.92
C MET A 94 -3.46 -12.18 -11.60
N TYR A 95 -2.74 -13.18 -11.09
CA TYR A 95 -1.31 -13.10 -10.86
C TYR A 95 -0.52 -12.89 -12.15
N ALA A 96 -0.82 -13.61 -13.23
CA ALA A 96 -0.15 -13.46 -14.51
C ALA A 96 -0.37 -12.05 -15.12
N ILE A 97 -1.59 -11.52 -15.05
CA ILE A 97 -1.91 -10.16 -15.48
C ILE A 97 -1.17 -9.14 -14.60
N ARG A 98 -1.15 -9.35 -13.29
CA ARG A 98 -0.38 -8.51 -12.37
C ARG A 98 1.09 -8.44 -12.78
N GLN A 99 1.74 -9.60 -12.92
CA GLN A 99 3.13 -9.71 -13.34
C GLN A 99 3.37 -8.99 -14.66
N CYS A 100 2.48 -9.18 -15.64
CA CYS A 100 2.56 -8.48 -16.92
C CYS A 100 2.60 -6.95 -16.77
N VAL A 101 1.67 -6.38 -16.01
CA VAL A 101 1.53 -4.93 -15.84
C VAL A 101 2.75 -4.35 -15.13
N PHE A 102 3.20 -4.97 -14.06
CA PHE A 102 4.35 -4.50 -13.30
C PHE A 102 5.67 -4.71 -14.04
N THR A 103 5.80 -5.74 -14.89
CA THR A 103 6.92 -5.92 -15.82
C THR A 103 6.95 -4.78 -16.84
N LEU A 104 5.80 -4.40 -17.41
CA LEU A 104 5.72 -3.29 -18.36
C LEU A 104 6.02 -1.94 -17.72
N ALA A 105 5.44 -1.67 -16.54
CA ALA A 105 5.73 -0.46 -15.77
C ALA A 105 7.22 -0.37 -15.40
N LEU A 106 7.81 -1.49 -14.97
CA LEU A 106 9.23 -1.58 -14.63
C LEU A 106 10.13 -1.21 -15.81
N ARG A 107 9.82 -1.67 -17.04
CA ARG A 107 10.57 -1.31 -18.24
C ARG A 107 10.59 0.20 -18.48
N PHE A 108 9.47 0.89 -18.24
CA PHE A 108 9.39 2.34 -18.37
C PHE A 108 10.17 3.08 -17.27
N TYR A 109 10.15 2.59 -16.03
CA TYR A 109 10.94 3.23 -14.97
C TYR A 109 12.44 2.97 -15.12
N GLN A 110 12.84 1.78 -15.58
CA GLN A 110 14.24 1.43 -15.78
C GLN A 110 14.91 2.24 -16.89
N SER A 111 14.17 2.68 -17.91
CA SER A 111 14.74 3.55 -18.96
C SER A 111 15.18 4.92 -18.44
N LEU A 112 14.69 5.31 -17.26
CA LEU A 112 14.97 6.59 -16.59
C LEU A 112 16.03 6.48 -15.50
N TYR A 113 16.39 5.26 -15.10
CA TYR A 113 17.35 5.02 -14.03
C TYR A 113 18.73 5.56 -14.42
N ARG A 114 19.28 6.45 -13.58
CA ARG A 114 20.64 6.99 -13.69
C ARG A 114 21.31 6.81 -12.34
N GLU A 115 22.62 6.50 -12.33
CA GLU A 115 23.37 6.21 -11.09
C GLU A 115 23.65 7.47 -10.23
N ASP A 116 23.43 8.69 -10.76
CA ASP A 116 23.85 9.97 -10.16
C ASP A 116 22.72 10.75 -9.43
N GLY A 117 22.30 10.27 -8.26
CA GLY A 117 21.65 10.93 -7.10
C GLY A 117 20.90 12.29 -7.18
N THR A 118 19.56 12.35 -7.18
CA THR A 118 18.71 13.54 -6.90
C THR A 118 17.34 13.21 -6.25
N ALA A 119 16.59 14.19 -5.72
CA ALA A 119 15.28 13.95 -5.09
C ALA A 119 14.19 13.38 -6.03
N GLN A 120 14.28 13.62 -7.35
CA GLN A 120 13.43 12.94 -8.34
C GLN A 120 13.71 11.43 -8.39
N GLU A 121 14.87 10.99 -7.92
CA GLU A 121 15.19 9.57 -7.84
C GLU A 121 14.56 8.88 -6.64
N ALA A 122 14.22 9.58 -5.56
CA ALA A 122 13.55 8.94 -4.42
C ALA A 122 12.23 8.30 -4.86
N GLU A 123 11.44 9.06 -5.63
CA GLU A 123 10.19 8.58 -6.19
C GLU A 123 10.44 7.52 -7.28
N LEU A 124 11.44 7.69 -8.14
CA LEU A 124 11.77 6.67 -9.14
C LEU A 124 12.19 5.34 -8.50
N TYR A 125 13.08 5.37 -7.49
CA TYR A 125 13.49 4.20 -6.72
C TYR A 125 12.31 3.56 -6.02
N ARG A 126 11.39 4.35 -5.44
CA ARG A 126 10.13 3.84 -4.88
C ARG A 126 9.33 3.07 -5.93
N LYS A 127 9.11 3.64 -7.11
CA LYS A 127 8.32 3.00 -8.17
C LYS A 127 8.95 1.72 -8.70
N ILE A 128 10.26 1.72 -8.92
CA ILE A 128 11.00 0.52 -9.33
C ILE A 128 10.92 -0.53 -8.20
N GLY A 129 11.07 -0.13 -6.94
CA GLY A 129 10.92 -0.99 -5.77
C GLY A 129 9.53 -1.62 -5.66
N LEU A 130 8.47 -0.83 -5.85
CA LEU A 130 7.09 -1.29 -5.89
C LEU A 130 6.84 -2.31 -7.01
N CYS A 131 7.43 -2.08 -8.19
CA CYS A 131 7.39 -3.03 -9.29
C CYS A 131 8.07 -4.35 -8.90
N TYR A 132 9.31 -4.33 -8.40
CA TYR A 132 9.99 -5.56 -7.97
C TYR A 132 9.23 -6.29 -6.86
N LYS A 133 8.67 -5.56 -5.89
CA LYS A 133 7.82 -6.14 -4.83
C LYS A 133 6.62 -6.86 -5.43
N SER A 134 5.92 -6.21 -6.37
CA SER A 134 4.77 -6.79 -7.07
C SER A 134 5.13 -7.97 -7.97
N LEU A 135 6.38 -8.02 -8.45
CA LEU A 135 6.94 -9.14 -9.21
C LEU A 135 7.39 -10.30 -8.31
N GLY A 136 7.55 -10.08 -7.00
CA GLY A 136 8.01 -11.07 -6.03
C GLY A 136 9.54 -11.07 -5.79
N ASP A 137 10.27 -10.14 -6.39
CA ASP A 137 11.70 -9.94 -6.16
C ASP A 137 11.89 -8.98 -4.97
N TYR A 138 11.70 -9.52 -3.76
CA TYR A 138 11.71 -8.71 -2.53
C TYR A 138 13.10 -8.18 -2.17
N GLU A 139 14.18 -8.87 -2.57
CA GLU A 139 15.55 -8.42 -2.30
C GLU A 139 15.87 -7.13 -3.05
N ARG A 140 15.57 -7.07 -4.35
CA ARG A 140 15.75 -5.84 -5.14
C ARG A 140 14.79 -4.74 -4.72
N ALA A 141 13.55 -5.11 -4.41
CA ALA A 141 12.57 -4.17 -3.91
C ALA A 141 13.07 -3.48 -2.63
N LEU A 142 13.59 -4.26 -1.68
CA LEU A 142 14.12 -3.76 -0.42
C LEU A 142 15.29 -2.80 -0.65
N HIS A 143 16.27 -3.19 -1.48
CA HIS A 143 17.43 -2.35 -1.77
C HIS A 143 17.04 -0.98 -2.35
N LEU A 144 16.10 -0.97 -3.29
CA LEU A 144 15.62 0.28 -3.92
C LEU A 144 14.78 1.13 -2.97
N LEU A 145 13.91 0.51 -2.16
CA LEU A 145 13.12 1.22 -1.16
C LEU A 145 14.00 1.82 -0.05
N GLU A 146 15.09 1.15 0.33
CA GLU A 146 16.09 1.71 1.24
C GLU A 146 16.80 2.93 0.64
N GLN A 147 17.17 2.89 -0.65
CA GLN A 147 17.69 4.05 -1.36
C GLN A 147 16.66 5.19 -1.41
N ALA A 148 15.39 4.87 -1.66
CA ALA A 148 14.30 5.84 -1.67
C ALA A 148 14.13 6.53 -0.31
N VAL A 149 14.12 5.78 0.80
CA VAL A 149 14.03 6.35 2.16
C VAL A 149 15.26 7.20 2.49
N ASN A 150 16.45 6.82 2.02
CA ASN A 150 17.65 7.62 2.27
C ASN A 150 17.59 9.01 1.60
N ALA A 151 16.95 9.08 0.43
CA ALA A 151 16.74 10.32 -0.31
C ALA A 151 15.55 11.16 0.22
N ASP A 152 14.45 10.52 0.64
CA ASP A 152 13.30 11.15 1.29
C ASP A 152 12.85 10.35 2.52
N ARG A 153 13.31 10.79 3.69
CA ARG A 153 13.18 10.05 4.97
C ARG A 153 11.80 10.13 5.59
N ASP A 154 11.02 11.15 5.22
CA ASP A 154 9.76 11.48 5.90
C ASP A 154 8.54 11.11 5.03
N SER A 155 8.74 10.54 3.84
CA SER A 155 7.67 10.14 2.93
C SER A 155 6.84 8.97 3.47
N PRO A 156 5.55 9.16 3.79
CA PRO A 156 4.70 8.08 4.31
C PRO A 156 4.57 6.90 3.35
N ALA A 157 4.50 7.18 2.05
CA ALA A 157 4.34 6.15 1.03
C ALA A 157 5.57 5.24 0.95
N ILE A 158 6.78 5.82 0.91
CA ILE A 158 8.03 5.03 0.87
C ILE A 158 8.16 4.20 2.15
N LEU A 159 7.93 4.80 3.32
CA LEU A 159 8.05 4.10 4.61
C LEU A 159 7.07 2.93 4.71
N ALA A 160 5.81 3.09 4.26
CA ALA A 160 4.83 2.02 4.28
C ALA A 160 5.20 0.88 3.32
N GLU A 161 5.66 1.21 2.10
CA GLU A 161 6.09 0.19 1.13
C GLU A 161 7.33 -0.55 1.60
N LEU A 162 8.29 0.14 2.23
CA LEU A 162 9.46 -0.48 2.83
C LEU A 162 9.08 -1.39 4.00
N GLY A 163 8.19 -0.93 4.88
CA GLY A 163 7.66 -1.75 5.98
C GLY A 163 6.96 -3.01 5.49
N ASP A 164 6.20 -2.90 4.40
CA ASP A 164 5.54 -4.02 3.75
C ASP A 164 6.55 -5.01 3.16
N CYS A 165 7.60 -4.52 2.50
CA CYS A 165 8.67 -5.34 1.96
C CYS A 165 9.43 -6.09 3.07
N TYR A 166 9.78 -5.43 4.18
CA TYR A 166 10.38 -6.10 5.33
C TYR A 166 9.47 -7.22 5.88
N ALA A 167 8.16 -6.99 5.96
CA ALA A 167 7.23 -8.03 6.43
C ALA A 167 7.20 -9.25 5.47
N LEU A 168 7.25 -9.02 4.16
CA LEU A 168 7.31 -10.08 3.14
C LEU A 168 8.64 -10.85 3.20
N CYS A 169 9.74 -10.19 3.57
CA CYS A 169 11.04 -10.82 3.83
C CYS A 169 11.13 -11.53 5.20
N GLY A 170 10.09 -11.46 6.04
CA GLY A 170 10.08 -12.07 7.38
C GLY A 170 10.64 -11.18 8.50
N GLU A 171 11.09 -9.96 8.21
CA GLU A 171 11.66 -9.01 9.16
C GLU A 171 10.56 -8.21 9.90
N MET A 172 9.76 -8.95 10.67
CA MET A 172 8.55 -8.44 11.29
C MET A 172 8.76 -7.23 12.22
N ARG A 173 9.89 -7.20 12.94
CA ARG A 173 10.19 -6.10 13.87
C ARG A 173 10.40 -4.79 13.13
N LEU A 174 11.16 -4.81 12.03
CA LEU A 174 11.42 -3.63 11.21
C LEU A 174 10.13 -3.18 10.51
N ALA A 175 9.38 -4.13 9.95
CA ALA A 175 8.08 -3.84 9.32
C ALA A 175 7.16 -3.02 10.22
N LYS A 176 7.00 -3.44 11.48
CA LYS A 176 6.17 -2.73 12.47
C LYS A 176 6.66 -1.31 12.76
N VAL A 177 7.98 -1.08 12.80
CA VAL A 177 8.56 0.26 12.99
C VAL A 177 8.21 1.14 11.81
N TYR A 178 8.46 0.67 10.58
CA TYR A 178 8.24 1.45 9.36
C TYR A 178 6.77 1.73 9.10
N PHE A 179 5.87 0.76 9.31
CA PHE A 179 4.43 1.02 9.24
C PHE A 179 3.98 2.07 10.25
N ARG A 180 4.43 1.94 11.50
CA ARG A 180 4.06 2.89 12.55
C ARG A 180 4.54 4.30 12.22
N GLU A 181 5.76 4.44 11.70
CA GLU A 181 6.30 5.71 11.24
C GLU A 181 5.50 6.28 10.07
N ALA A 182 5.21 5.45 9.05
CA ALA A 182 4.45 5.87 7.88
C ALA A 182 3.09 6.47 8.25
N PHE A 183 2.33 5.77 9.10
CA PHE A 183 1.03 6.27 9.56
C PHE A 183 1.13 7.48 10.49
N PHE A 184 2.26 7.66 11.18
CA PHE A 184 2.52 8.85 11.98
C PHE A 184 2.80 10.08 11.12
N GLN A 185 3.64 9.93 10.09
CA GLN A 185 3.97 11.03 9.18
C GLN A 185 2.77 11.46 8.31
N GLY A 186 1.95 10.49 7.88
CA GLY A 186 0.73 10.81 7.13
C GLY A 186 -0.05 9.58 6.70
N ALA A 187 -1.00 9.14 7.51
CA ALA A 187 -1.77 7.93 7.24
C ALA A 187 -2.54 7.96 5.90
N ASN A 188 -3.09 9.11 5.53
CA ASN A 188 -3.82 9.29 4.27
C ASN A 188 -2.93 9.30 3.01
N ALA A 189 -1.62 9.51 3.16
CA ALA A 189 -0.67 9.44 2.05
C ALA A 189 -0.20 8.01 1.75
N VAL A 190 -0.53 7.04 2.62
CA VAL A 190 -0.20 5.63 2.43
C VAL A 190 -1.22 4.99 1.48
N ASP A 191 -0.75 4.46 0.34
CA ASP A 191 -1.61 3.69 -0.56
C ASP A 191 -1.76 2.25 -0.05
N LEU A 192 -2.86 2.02 0.66
CA LEU A 192 -3.19 0.72 1.24
C LEU A 192 -3.41 -0.39 0.21
N HIS A 193 -3.71 -0.04 -1.06
CA HIS A 193 -4.00 -1.02 -2.11
C HIS A 193 -2.77 -1.85 -2.49
N PHE A 194 -1.59 -1.26 -2.37
CA PHE A 194 -0.32 -1.91 -2.68
C PHE A 194 0.35 -2.56 -1.47
N LEU A 195 -0.31 -2.59 -0.30
CA LEU A 195 0.21 -3.28 0.87
C LEU A 195 -0.24 -4.76 0.85
N GLU A 196 0.73 -5.67 0.91
CA GLU A 196 0.53 -7.09 0.63
C GLU A 196 0.79 -8.00 1.82
N SER A 197 1.59 -7.53 2.77
CA SER A 197 1.95 -8.32 3.93
C SER A 197 0.72 -8.69 4.76
N GLU A 198 0.74 -9.92 5.26
CA GLU A 198 -0.39 -10.46 6.01
C GLU A 198 -0.72 -9.63 7.26
N ILE A 199 0.31 -9.11 7.94
CA ILE A 199 0.15 -8.30 9.14
C ILE A 199 -0.72 -7.06 8.90
N ILE A 200 -0.43 -6.30 7.83
CA ILE A 200 -1.15 -5.06 7.56
C ILE A 200 -2.51 -5.34 6.91
N ARG A 201 -2.61 -6.36 6.05
CA ARG A 201 -3.89 -6.78 5.46
C ARG A 201 -4.90 -7.24 6.50
N ARG A 202 -4.45 -8.00 7.51
CA ARG A 202 -5.29 -8.40 8.64
C ARG A 202 -5.74 -7.19 9.45
N LEU A 203 -4.86 -6.24 9.72
CA LEU A 203 -5.22 -5.00 10.42
C LEU A 203 -6.25 -4.18 9.61
N ILE A 204 -6.04 -4.01 8.31
CA ILE A 204 -6.97 -3.33 7.41
C ILE A 204 -8.35 -4.02 7.44
N SER A 205 -8.39 -5.33 7.28
CA SER A 205 -9.64 -6.09 7.32
C SER A 205 -10.38 -5.96 8.66
N GLN A 206 -9.66 -6.03 9.79
CA GLN A 206 -10.24 -5.84 11.11
C GLN A 206 -10.82 -4.43 11.30
N VAL A 207 -10.13 -3.39 10.83
CA VAL A 207 -10.60 -2.00 10.93
C VAL A 207 -11.78 -1.75 9.97
N GLN A 208 -11.77 -2.36 8.78
CA GLN A 208 -12.92 -2.35 7.86
C GLN A 208 -14.15 -3.00 8.47
N ALA A 209 -13.99 -4.11 9.21
CA ALA A 209 -15.09 -4.80 9.87
C ALA A 209 -15.75 -3.95 10.98
N LEU A 210 -15.08 -2.90 11.48
CA LEU A 210 -15.67 -1.91 12.38
C LEU A 210 -16.52 -0.85 11.66
N GLY A 211 -16.58 -0.90 10.32
CA GLY A 211 -17.37 0.01 9.48
C GLY A 211 -16.58 1.20 8.91
N PHE A 212 -15.27 1.29 9.16
CA PHE A 212 -14.46 2.37 8.60
C PHE A 212 -14.09 2.10 7.14
N SER A 213 -14.04 3.16 6.33
CA SER A 213 -13.65 3.08 4.92
C SER A 213 -12.95 4.36 4.45
N GLY A 214 -12.32 4.31 3.26
CA GLY A 214 -11.69 5.47 2.63
C GLY A 214 -10.62 6.14 3.51
N GLN A 215 -10.64 7.47 3.55
CA GLN A 215 -9.68 8.25 4.33
C GLN A 215 -9.82 8.05 5.85
N VAL A 216 -11.04 7.83 6.33
CA VAL A 216 -11.32 7.59 7.74
C VAL A 216 -10.64 6.30 8.19
N LEU A 217 -10.73 5.24 7.38
CA LEU A 217 -10.04 3.98 7.65
C LEU A 217 -8.53 4.20 7.82
N ALA A 218 -7.90 4.95 6.92
CA ALA A 218 -6.46 5.17 6.97
C ALA A 218 -6.02 5.80 8.31
N GLU A 219 -6.76 6.79 8.81
CA GLU A 219 -6.46 7.42 10.10
C GLU A 219 -6.73 6.52 11.31
N TRP A 220 -7.69 5.60 11.21
CA TRP A 220 -7.97 4.63 12.28
C TRP A 220 -6.99 3.44 12.31
N LEU A 221 -6.30 3.14 11.21
CA LEU A 221 -5.28 2.08 11.16
C LEU A 221 -4.20 2.22 12.24
N PRO A 222 -3.51 3.36 12.42
CA PRO A 222 -2.51 3.48 13.47
C PRO A 222 -3.09 3.31 14.87
N VAL A 223 -4.31 3.80 15.11
CA VAL A 223 -4.97 3.68 16.41
C VAL A 223 -5.25 2.22 16.76
N TYR A 224 -5.97 1.51 15.90
CA TYR A 224 -6.26 0.09 16.11
C TYR A 224 -5.02 -0.79 15.96
N GLY A 225 -4.03 -0.35 15.19
CA GLY A 225 -2.72 -1.02 15.11
C GLY A 225 -2.02 -1.03 16.46
N VAL A 226 -2.10 0.05 17.24
CA VAL A 226 -1.60 0.09 18.62
C VAL A 226 -2.48 -0.78 19.53
N LEU A 227 -3.80 -0.64 19.48
CA LEU A 227 -4.74 -1.39 20.34
C LEU A 227 -4.66 -2.91 20.15
N TYR A 228 -4.44 -3.38 18.93
CA TYR A 228 -4.28 -4.81 18.62
C TYR A 228 -2.85 -5.32 18.74
N GLY A 229 -1.90 -4.48 19.19
CA GLY A 229 -0.50 -4.87 19.35
C GLY A 229 0.25 -5.10 18.03
N VAL A 230 -0.32 -4.69 16.90
CA VAL A 230 0.31 -4.76 15.57
C VAL A 230 1.43 -3.73 15.47
N LEU A 231 1.18 -2.48 15.85
CA LEU A 231 2.13 -1.36 15.80
C LEU A 231 2.75 -1.07 17.19
N ASN A 232 3.19 -2.13 17.86
CA ASN A 232 3.70 -2.07 19.23
C ASN A 232 5.21 -1.84 19.35
N VAL A 233 5.95 -1.88 18.24
CA VAL A 233 7.40 -1.61 18.24
C VAL A 233 7.61 -0.10 18.25
N LYS A 234 8.20 0.40 19.34
CA LYS A 234 8.40 1.83 19.62
C LYS A 234 9.82 2.24 19.27
N ARG A 235 9.98 3.46 18.75
CA ARG A 235 11.28 4.15 18.67
C ARG A 235 11.22 5.43 19.49
N GLU A 236 12.39 5.90 19.92
CA GLU A 236 12.49 7.21 20.55
C GLU A 236 12.42 8.32 19.51
N LEU A 237 11.66 9.38 19.83
CA LEU A 237 11.60 10.61 19.04
C LEU A 237 12.80 11.49 19.35
N ARG A 238 13.41 12.05 18.32
CA ARG A 238 14.44 13.09 18.45
C ARG A 238 13.81 14.36 19.02
N ALA A 239 14.61 15.21 19.66
CA ALA A 239 14.14 16.46 20.25
C ALA A 239 13.35 17.36 19.26
N LEU A 240 13.79 17.42 18.00
CA LEU A 240 13.09 18.16 16.95
C LEU A 240 11.73 17.54 16.61
N GLU A 241 11.65 16.21 16.49
CA GLU A 241 10.42 15.48 16.19
C GLU A 241 9.41 15.64 17.33
N PHE A 242 9.88 15.59 18.58
CA PHE A 242 9.06 15.83 19.76
C PHE A 242 8.49 17.26 19.80
N GLY A 243 9.30 18.26 19.43
CA GLY A 243 8.83 19.64 19.28
C GLY A 243 7.73 19.77 18.22
N LYS A 244 7.93 19.17 17.05
CA LYS A 244 6.93 19.12 15.97
C LYS A 244 5.65 18.40 16.40
N LEU A 245 5.77 17.28 17.12
CA LEU A 245 4.64 16.52 17.66
C LEU A 245 3.75 17.38 18.55
N LYS A 246 4.34 18.13 19.50
CA LYS A 246 3.59 19.03 20.37
C LYS A 246 2.87 20.14 19.60
N GLN A 247 3.53 20.72 18.60
CA GLN A 247 2.93 21.73 17.73
C GLN A 247 1.75 21.15 16.94
N ALA A 248 1.91 19.95 16.37
CA ALA A 248 0.86 19.24 15.64
C ALA A 248 -0.34 18.91 16.54
N ILE A 249 -0.10 18.43 17.77
CA ILE A 249 -1.15 18.19 18.76
C ILE A 249 -1.93 19.47 19.06
N PHE A 250 -1.24 20.58 19.33
CA PHE A 250 -1.89 21.86 19.62
C PHE A 250 -2.72 22.36 18.43
N ALA A 251 -2.21 22.22 17.20
CA ALA A 251 -2.93 22.59 16.00
C ALA A 251 -4.21 21.74 15.83
N LEU A 252 -4.10 20.41 15.95
CA LEU A 252 -5.23 19.48 15.85
C LEU A 252 -6.28 19.70 16.94
N GLU A 253 -5.85 19.94 18.19
CA GLU A 253 -6.77 20.25 19.30
C GLU A 253 -7.60 21.51 19.02
N ASN A 254 -7.02 22.52 18.36
CA ASN A 254 -7.75 23.73 17.99
C ASN A 254 -8.63 23.51 16.77
N GLU A 255 -8.13 22.84 15.74
CA GLU A 255 -8.90 22.53 14.52
C GLU A 255 -10.16 21.73 14.86
N ILE A 256 -10.08 20.77 15.77
CA ILE A 256 -11.22 19.93 16.18
C ILE A 256 -12.34 20.73 16.87
N LYS A 257 -12.03 21.85 17.54
CA LYS A 257 -13.05 22.67 18.24
C LYS A 257 -14.07 23.26 17.28
N ASP A 258 -13.59 23.73 16.13
CA ASP A 258 -14.41 24.39 15.11
C ASP A 258 -14.74 23.46 13.92
N ALA A 259 -14.26 22.20 13.97
CA ALA A 259 -14.45 21.22 12.92
C ALA A 259 -15.89 20.69 12.83
N SER A 260 -16.37 20.53 11.59
CA SER A 260 -17.60 19.80 11.29
C SER A 260 -17.52 18.33 11.74
N GLU A 261 -18.67 17.67 11.95
CA GLU A 261 -18.71 16.25 12.30
C GLU A 261 -17.95 15.37 11.29
N GLN A 262 -18.06 15.68 10.00
CA GLN A 262 -17.34 14.95 8.94
C GLN A 262 -15.82 15.10 9.05
N SER A 263 -15.34 16.32 9.32
CA SER A 263 -13.91 16.58 9.52
C SER A 263 -13.38 15.85 10.77
N ARG A 264 -14.19 15.78 11.84
CA ARG A 264 -13.82 15.08 13.07
C ARG A 264 -13.59 13.59 12.88
N LEU A 265 -14.27 12.94 11.93
CA LEU A 265 -14.04 11.51 11.60
C LEU A 265 -12.60 11.21 11.18
N VAL A 266 -11.88 12.20 10.64
CA VAL A 266 -10.49 12.10 10.21
C VAL A 266 -9.54 12.69 11.27
N LEU A 267 -9.89 13.85 11.84
CA LEU A 267 -9.00 14.57 12.77
C LEU A 267 -8.87 13.89 14.14
N VAL A 268 -9.95 13.30 14.66
CA VAL A 268 -9.94 12.63 15.97
C VAL A 268 -8.98 11.44 16.01
N PRO A 269 -9.07 10.44 15.11
CA PRO A 269 -8.12 9.32 15.12
C PRO A 269 -6.67 9.77 14.88
N ARG A 270 -6.46 10.80 14.05
CA ARG A 270 -5.13 11.41 13.86
C ARG A 270 -4.57 11.95 15.18
N LEU A 271 -5.37 12.72 15.92
CA LEU A 271 -4.97 13.29 17.21
C LEU A 271 -4.72 12.19 18.26
N ILE A 272 -5.56 11.16 18.30
CA ILE A 272 -5.35 10.00 19.18
C ILE A 272 -4.02 9.30 18.87
N ASN A 273 -3.69 9.08 17.60
CA ASN A 273 -2.39 8.53 17.21
C ASN A 273 -1.24 9.42 17.72
N HIS A 274 -1.34 10.74 17.58
CA HIS A 274 -0.32 11.67 18.11
C HIS A 274 -0.20 11.57 19.64
N TYR A 275 -1.30 11.39 20.36
CA TYR A 275 -1.27 11.15 21.81
C TYR A 275 -0.57 9.83 22.18
N PHE A 276 -0.75 8.75 21.40
CA PHE A 276 0.00 7.52 21.64
C PHE A 276 1.51 7.73 21.51
N TRP A 277 1.95 8.49 20.51
CA TRP A 277 3.36 8.87 20.37
C TRP A 277 3.87 9.75 21.52
N LEU A 278 3.04 10.68 22.00
CA LEU A 278 3.37 11.54 23.13
C LEU A 278 3.51 10.74 24.44
N ILE A 279 2.58 9.82 24.70
CA ILE A 279 2.63 8.91 25.85
C ILE A 279 3.89 8.05 25.78
N ASP A 280 4.18 7.47 24.61
CA ASP A 280 5.36 6.63 24.42
C ASP A 280 6.67 7.40 24.68
N HIS A 281 6.75 8.66 24.26
CA HIS A 281 7.88 9.52 24.61
C HIS A 281 8.00 9.74 26.12
N TYR A 282 6.90 10.08 26.80
CA TYR A 282 6.90 10.28 28.26
C TYR A 282 7.30 9.05 29.04
N ILE A 283 6.84 7.86 28.62
CA ILE A 283 7.25 6.59 29.22
C ILE A 283 8.76 6.37 29.04
N ASN A 284 9.29 6.60 27.83
CA ASN A 284 10.70 6.34 27.53
C ASN A 284 11.66 7.25 28.34
N VAL A 285 11.31 8.52 28.53
CA VAL A 285 12.15 9.47 29.30
C VAL A 285 11.91 9.42 30.81
N ASN A 286 11.08 8.48 31.29
CA ASN A 286 10.62 8.39 32.68
C ASN A 286 10.03 9.72 33.21
N ASP A 287 9.20 10.38 32.39
CA ASP A 287 8.50 11.61 32.78
C ASP A 287 7.43 11.32 33.86
N ASP A 288 6.88 12.38 34.44
CA ASP A 288 5.87 12.28 35.49
C ASP A 288 4.60 11.57 34.99
N LYS A 289 4.12 10.60 35.77
CA LYS A 289 2.85 9.89 35.55
C LYS A 289 1.66 10.84 35.43
N THR A 290 1.73 12.02 36.06
CA THR A 290 0.70 13.06 35.94
C THR A 290 0.48 13.47 34.47
N ARG A 291 1.54 13.71 33.70
CA ARG A 291 1.46 14.09 32.28
C ARG A 291 0.86 12.99 31.43
N ILE A 292 1.22 11.73 31.70
CA ILE A 292 0.63 10.58 31.01
C ILE A 292 -0.88 10.52 31.29
N ASN A 293 -1.29 10.69 32.55
CA ASN A 293 -2.70 10.68 32.93
C ASN A 293 -3.50 11.84 32.32
N GLU A 294 -2.91 13.02 32.17
CA GLU A 294 -3.53 14.15 31.46
C GLU A 294 -3.80 13.80 29.99
N VAL A 295 -2.83 13.22 29.30
CA VAL A 295 -3.00 12.79 27.89
C VAL A 295 -4.04 11.69 27.78
N LEU A 296 -4.03 10.71 28.69
CA LEU A 296 -5.03 9.65 28.75
C LEU A 296 -6.45 10.20 28.97
N LEU A 297 -6.62 11.22 29.82
CA LEU A 297 -7.91 11.89 30.01
C LEU A 297 -8.38 12.58 28.72
N LYS A 298 -7.47 13.21 27.97
CA LYS A 298 -7.79 13.79 26.65
C LYS A 298 -8.25 12.73 25.65
N ILE A 299 -7.62 11.56 25.62
CA ILE A 299 -8.07 10.43 24.79
C ILE A 299 -9.49 10.03 25.21
N LYS A 300 -9.76 9.88 26.51
CA LYS A 300 -11.08 9.51 27.02
C LYS A 300 -12.19 10.48 26.60
N LEU A 301 -11.89 11.78 26.58
CA LEU A 301 -12.82 12.83 26.13
C LEU A 301 -13.09 12.79 24.62
N LEU A 302 -12.14 12.31 23.82
CA LEU A 302 -12.30 12.15 22.38
C LEU A 302 -13.02 10.84 22.03
N ASP A 303 -12.61 9.73 22.66
CA ASP A 303 -13.16 8.40 22.44
C ASP A 303 -12.96 7.52 23.69
N THR A 304 -14.07 7.22 24.37
CA THR A 304 -14.04 6.43 25.61
C THR A 304 -13.71 4.96 25.36
N ASP A 305 -14.09 4.41 24.20
CA ASP A 305 -13.84 3.00 23.87
C ASP A 305 -12.35 2.77 23.58
N VAL A 306 -11.71 3.68 22.86
CA VAL A 306 -10.27 3.67 22.65
C VAL A 306 -9.51 3.75 23.97
N TYR A 307 -9.91 4.68 24.86
CA TYR A 307 -9.30 4.81 26.18
C TYR A 307 -9.40 3.50 26.99
N ASN A 308 -10.58 2.90 27.04
CA ASN A 308 -10.80 1.65 27.77
C ASN A 308 -9.92 0.53 27.20
N ARG A 309 -9.82 0.40 25.87
CA ARG A 309 -8.98 -0.63 25.23
C ARG A 309 -7.48 -0.39 25.41
N TYR A 310 -7.04 0.86 25.50
CA TYR A 310 -5.62 1.20 25.64
C TYR A 310 -5.10 1.02 27.08
N THR A 311 -5.98 1.12 28.07
CA THR A 311 -5.62 1.08 29.50
C THR A 311 -5.80 -0.28 30.17
N VAL A 312 -6.41 -1.23 29.46
CA VAL A 312 -6.52 -2.65 29.83
C VAL A 312 -5.21 -3.37 29.52
#